data_AF-A0A9E0S770-F1
#
_entry.id   AF-A0A9E0S770-F1
#
_cell.length_a   1.000
_cell.length_b   1.000
_cell.length_c   1.000
_cell.angle_alpha   90.00
_cell.angle_beta   90.00
_cell.angle_gamma   90.00
#
_symmetry.space_group_name_H-M   'P 1'
#
loop_
_entity.id
_entity.type
_entity.pdbx_description
1 polymer ?
#
loop_
_entity_poly.entity_id
_entity_poly.type
_entity_poly.pdbx_seq_one_letter_code
_entity_poly.pdbx_strand_id
1 'polypeptide(L)'
;MDVKLETQITNKNSFFTKLVFITILEIIFYIVRMLKQITYKDIFIVILILVLTFGYFLDEQIFFKNNTDDVNYYSVEGLFYYSKMKFLIIGFTVIWYFTNNHWWRSSILVVLTIELMKLISVFNTQKTNLDEIEFALSLPITIPIIALIVFVSNKINDYYLLNNLRSVLDDEIDTIFFELFKNKKEEINKLEEKITALRKSNNTNEKSLKYLKELIKLRDEFYDI
;
A
#
# COMPACT_ATOMS: atom_id res chain seq x y z
N MET A 1 -43.71 42.82 4.12
CA MET A 1 -42.59 42.27 4.92
C MET A 1 -42.09 40.95 4.32
N ASP A 2 -42.90 40.32 3.47
CA ASP A 2 -42.68 38.98 2.92
C ASP A 2 -41.59 38.86 1.84
N VAL A 3 -41.40 39.87 0.99
CA VAL A 3 -40.40 39.84 -0.10
C VAL A 3 -38.95 39.76 0.40
N LYS A 4 -38.67 40.28 1.62
CA LYS A 4 -37.35 40.24 2.25
C LYS A 4 -37.01 38.86 2.84
N LEU A 5 -38.03 38.09 3.23
CA LEU A 5 -37.85 36.73 3.73
C LEU A 5 -37.61 35.75 2.58
N GLU A 6 -38.34 35.90 1.47
CA GLU A 6 -38.24 35.04 0.29
C GLU A 6 -36.87 35.17 -0.42
N THR A 7 -36.32 36.39 -0.46
CA THR A 7 -34.97 36.67 -0.99
C THR A 7 -33.84 36.15 -0.09
N GLN A 8 -34.04 36.08 1.24
CA GLN A 8 -33.07 35.45 2.14
C GLN A 8 -33.11 33.91 2.06
N ILE A 9 -34.28 33.32 1.88
CA ILE A 9 -34.43 31.85 1.75
C ILE A 9 -33.81 31.35 0.45
N THR A 10 -34.03 32.05 -0.67
CA THR A 10 -33.45 31.71 -1.97
C THR A 10 -31.91 31.84 -1.98
N ASN A 11 -31.36 32.87 -1.33
CA ASN A 11 -29.91 33.02 -1.21
C ASN A 11 -29.26 31.96 -0.29
N LYS A 12 -29.94 31.60 0.81
CA LYS A 12 -29.50 30.52 1.70
C LYS A 12 -29.49 29.15 0.98
N ASN A 13 -30.51 28.86 0.17
CA ASN A 13 -30.55 27.63 -0.62
C ASN A 13 -29.46 27.59 -1.69
N SER A 14 -29.15 28.71 -2.33
CA SER A 14 -28.03 28.85 -3.29
C SER A 14 -26.66 28.65 -2.63
N PHE A 15 -26.49 29.09 -1.39
CA PHE A 15 -25.27 28.87 -0.62
C PHE A 15 -25.11 27.40 -0.22
N PHE A 16 -26.19 26.76 0.24
CA PHE A 16 -26.17 25.34 0.61
C PHE A 16 -25.88 24.43 -0.59
N THR A 17 -26.44 24.70 -1.77
CA THR A 17 -26.16 23.89 -2.98
C THR A 17 -24.71 24.02 -3.42
N LYS A 18 -24.12 25.23 -3.33
CA LYS A 18 -22.69 25.43 -3.59
C LYS A 18 -21.79 24.71 -2.60
N LEU A 19 -22.13 24.74 -1.31
CA LEU A 19 -21.35 24.06 -0.26
C LEU A 19 -21.36 22.53 -0.46
N VAL A 20 -22.54 21.97 -0.74
CA VAL A 20 -22.69 20.54 -1.02
C VAL A 20 -21.96 20.14 -2.31
N PHE A 21 -21.96 20.99 -3.33
CA PHE A 21 -21.24 20.72 -4.57
C PHE A 21 -19.72 20.69 -4.33
N ILE A 22 -19.18 21.60 -3.51
CA ILE A 22 -17.75 21.64 -3.18
C ILE A 22 -17.33 20.39 -2.40
N THR A 23 -18.10 19.97 -1.40
CA THR A 23 -17.74 18.76 -0.62
C THR A 23 -17.79 17.50 -1.48
N ILE A 24 -18.78 17.38 -2.37
CA ILE A 24 -18.86 16.28 -3.33
C ILE A 24 -17.64 16.28 -4.26
N LEU A 25 -17.21 17.45 -4.73
CA LEU A 25 -16.07 17.57 -5.64
C LEU A 25 -14.75 17.20 -4.95
N GLU A 26 -14.58 17.57 -3.68
CA GLU A 26 -13.42 17.14 -2.88
C GLU A 26 -13.40 15.64 -2.64
N ILE A 27 -14.56 15.02 -2.35
CA ILE A 27 -14.68 13.57 -2.20
C ILE A 27 -14.32 12.87 -3.52
N ILE A 28 -14.82 13.36 -4.66
CA ILE A 28 -14.48 12.82 -5.97
C ILE A 28 -12.99 12.95 -6.25
N PHE A 29 -12.39 14.11 -5.96
CA PHE A 29 -10.96 14.33 -6.15
C PHE A 29 -10.11 13.40 -5.27
N TYR A 30 -10.52 13.21 -4.02
CA TYR A 30 -9.90 12.25 -3.10
C TYR A 30 -9.99 10.81 -3.63
N ILE A 31 -11.16 10.40 -4.14
CA ILE A 31 -11.36 9.08 -4.74
C ILE A 31 -10.49 8.90 -5.99
N VAL A 32 -10.42 9.90 -6.88
CA VAL A 32 -9.58 9.85 -8.09
C VAL A 32 -8.09 9.75 -7.72
N ARG A 33 -7.66 10.48 -6.69
CA ARG A 33 -6.29 10.41 -6.18
C ARG A 33 -5.97 9.03 -5.57
N MET A 34 -6.92 8.43 -4.86
CA MET A 34 -6.85 7.05 -4.37
C MET A 34 -6.74 6.04 -5.52
N LEU A 35 -7.58 6.19 -6.56
CA LEU A 35 -7.58 5.30 -7.74
C LEU A 35 -6.24 5.34 -8.51
N LYS A 36 -5.53 6.48 -8.49
CA LYS A 36 -4.23 6.64 -9.17
C LYS A 36 -3.09 5.84 -8.52
N GLN A 37 -3.23 5.45 -7.25
CA GLN A 37 -2.23 4.64 -6.54
C GLN A 37 -2.45 3.14 -6.69
N ILE A 38 -3.52 2.71 -7.37
CA ILE A 38 -3.84 1.29 -7.56
C ILE A 38 -2.80 0.68 -8.50
N THR A 39 -2.09 -0.33 -8.02
CA THR A 39 -1.11 -1.06 -8.83
C THR A 39 -1.81 -2.13 -9.67
N TYR A 40 -1.16 -2.59 -10.74
CA TYR A 40 -1.69 -3.68 -11.58
C TYR A 40 -1.95 -4.98 -10.80
N LYS A 41 -1.25 -5.17 -9.68
CA LYS A 41 -1.44 -6.31 -8.77
C LYS A 41 -2.80 -6.22 -8.05
N ASP A 42 -3.19 -5.03 -7.63
CA ASP A 42 -4.46 -4.80 -6.95
C ASP A 42 -5.65 -5.02 -7.89
N ILE A 43 -5.53 -4.60 -9.16
CA ILE A 43 -6.55 -4.85 -10.20
C ILE A 43 -6.72 -6.34 -10.44
N PHE A 44 -5.62 -7.09 -10.53
CA PHE A 44 -5.67 -8.54 -10.72
C PHE A 44 -6.38 -9.24 -9.55
N ILE A 45 -6.12 -8.81 -8.33
CA ILE A 45 -6.76 -9.32 -7.11
C ILE A 45 -8.26 -9.01 -7.10
N VAL A 46 -8.66 -7.79 -7.48
CA VAL A 46 -10.08 -7.42 -7.57
C VAL A 46 -10.81 -8.24 -8.62
N ILE A 47 -10.18 -8.46 -9.78
CA ILE A 47 -10.72 -9.34 -10.84
C ILE A 47 -10.82 -10.78 -10.32
N LEU A 48 -9.80 -11.28 -9.61
CA LEU A 48 -9.81 -12.61 -9.01
C LEU A 48 -11.00 -12.77 -8.04
N ILE A 49 -11.23 -11.77 -7.18
CA ILE A 49 -12.36 -11.75 -6.25
C ILE A 49 -13.69 -11.76 -7.01
N LEU A 50 -13.84 -10.90 -8.01
CA LEU A 50 -15.04 -10.82 -8.84
C LEU A 50 -15.35 -12.15 -9.54
N VAL A 51 -14.33 -12.81 -10.10
CA VAL A 51 -14.47 -14.12 -10.74
C VAL A 51 -14.87 -15.18 -9.72
N LEU A 52 -14.31 -15.15 -8.51
CA LEU A 52 -14.64 -16.09 -7.43
C LEU A 52 -16.09 -15.93 -6.95
N THR A 53 -16.54 -14.68 -6.79
CA THR A 53 -17.93 -14.38 -6.40
C THR A 53 -18.92 -14.70 -7.53
N PHE A 54 -18.55 -14.42 -8.77
CA PHE A 54 -19.40 -14.71 -9.93
C PHE A 54 -19.51 -16.22 -10.19
N GLY A 55 -18.43 -16.98 -9.99
CA GLY A 55 -18.43 -18.44 -10.07
C GLY A 55 -19.40 -19.09 -9.08
N TYR A 56 -19.49 -18.57 -7.86
CA TYR A 56 -20.47 -19.04 -6.87
C TYR A 56 -21.91 -18.85 -7.35
N PHE A 57 -22.22 -17.69 -7.92
CA PHE A 57 -23.58 -17.37 -8.37
C PHE A 57 -24.01 -18.23 -9.56
N LEU A 58 -23.09 -18.57 -10.46
CA LEU A 58 -23.35 -19.47 -11.58
C LEU A 58 -23.62 -20.92 -11.12
N ASP A 59 -22.87 -21.41 -10.15
CA ASP A 59 -23.05 -22.75 -9.57
C ASP A 59 -24.44 -22.90 -8.93
N GLU A 60 -24.90 -21.89 -8.18
CA GLU A 60 -26.23 -21.89 -7.56
C GLU A 60 -27.36 -21.99 -8.61
N GLN A 61 -27.27 -21.25 -9.72
CA GLN A 61 -28.27 -21.31 -10.78
C GLN A 61 -28.29 -22.64 -11.54
N ILE A 62 -27.12 -23.27 -11.73
CA ILE A 62 -27.00 -24.55 -12.44
C ILE A 62 -27.48 -25.70 -11.55
N PHE A 63 -27.15 -25.67 -10.25
CA PHE A 63 -27.49 -26.72 -9.30
C PHE A 63 -28.99 -26.76 -8.98
N PHE A 64 -29.62 -25.60 -8.72
CA PHE A 64 -31.06 -25.51 -8.46
C PHE A 64 -31.93 -25.85 -9.68
N LYS A 65 -31.38 -25.74 -10.89
CA LYS A 65 -32.08 -26.08 -12.13
C LYS A 65 -32.11 -27.59 -12.42
N ASN A 66 -31.14 -28.34 -11.90
CA ASN A 66 -30.98 -29.77 -12.19
C ASN A 66 -31.53 -30.70 -11.10
N ASN A 67 -31.55 -30.26 -9.83
CA ASN A 67 -31.95 -31.11 -8.71
C ASN A 67 -33.08 -30.46 -7.89
N THR A 68 -34.33 -30.73 -8.27
CA THR A 68 -35.52 -30.32 -7.48
C THR A 68 -35.82 -31.27 -6.32
N ASP A 69 -35.13 -32.41 -6.23
CA ASP A 69 -35.53 -33.50 -5.35
C ASP A 69 -34.39 -33.79 -4.35
N ASP A 70 -34.60 -33.39 -3.09
CA ASP A 70 -33.93 -33.82 -1.86
C ASP A 70 -32.39 -33.94 -1.89
N VAL A 71 -31.70 -32.80 -1.79
CA VAL A 71 -30.28 -32.76 -1.43
C VAL A 71 -30.12 -33.19 0.03
N ASN A 72 -29.95 -34.49 0.25
CA ASN A 72 -29.83 -35.07 1.58
C ASN A 72 -28.51 -34.62 2.23
N TYR A 73 -28.56 -34.10 3.46
CA TYR A 73 -27.38 -33.58 4.21
C TYR A 73 -26.26 -34.61 4.38
N TYR A 74 -26.59 -35.90 4.33
CA TYR A 74 -25.64 -37.02 4.47
C TYR A 74 -24.96 -37.43 3.16
N SER A 75 -25.34 -36.83 2.04
CA SER A 75 -24.65 -37.03 0.77
C SER A 75 -23.40 -36.15 0.67
N VAL A 76 -22.36 -36.66 0.02
CA VAL A 76 -21.12 -35.90 -0.24
C VAL A 76 -21.43 -34.59 -0.98
N GLU A 77 -22.39 -34.64 -1.90
CA GLU A 77 -22.84 -33.49 -2.70
C GLU A 77 -23.51 -32.41 -1.85
N GLY A 78 -24.39 -32.80 -0.90
CA GLY A 78 -24.97 -31.86 0.06
C GLY A 78 -23.93 -31.21 0.96
N LEU A 79 -22.96 -31.97 1.47
CA LEU A 79 -21.89 -31.44 2.31
C LEU A 79 -21.02 -30.40 1.58
N PHE A 80 -20.69 -30.66 0.31
CA PHE A 80 -20.01 -29.68 -0.54
C PHE A 80 -20.86 -28.43 -0.74
N TYR A 81 -22.16 -28.58 -1.01
CA TYR A 81 -23.08 -27.47 -1.22
C TYR A 81 -23.18 -26.55 0.02
N TYR A 82 -23.33 -27.11 1.22
CA TYR A 82 -23.41 -26.32 2.46
C TYR A 82 -22.06 -25.72 2.88
N SER A 83 -20.94 -26.36 2.53
CA SER A 83 -19.60 -25.87 2.89
C SER A 83 -19.06 -24.81 1.93
N LYS A 84 -19.59 -24.73 0.69
CA LYS A 84 -19.06 -23.83 -0.36
C LYS A 84 -19.06 -22.35 0.03
N MET A 85 -20.10 -21.89 0.75
CA MET A 85 -20.19 -20.50 1.21
C MET A 85 -19.11 -20.16 2.25
N LYS A 86 -18.78 -21.12 3.13
CA LYS A 86 -17.70 -20.97 4.11
C LYS A 86 -16.34 -20.92 3.42
N PHE A 87 -16.11 -21.80 2.43
CA PHE A 87 -14.90 -21.77 1.62
C PHE A 87 -14.72 -20.47 0.85
N LEU A 88 -15.81 -19.87 0.35
CA LEU A 88 -15.77 -18.57 -0.31
C LEU A 88 -15.36 -17.45 0.66
N ILE A 89 -15.94 -17.41 1.85
CA ILE A 89 -15.60 -16.41 2.87
C ILE A 89 -14.14 -16.56 3.32
N ILE A 90 -13.68 -17.80 3.51
CA ILE A 90 -12.27 -18.10 3.81
C ILE A 90 -11.38 -17.63 2.66
N GLY A 91 -11.69 -17.98 1.41
CA GLY A 91 -10.93 -17.57 0.23
C GLY A 91 -10.84 -16.05 0.11
N PHE A 92 -11.96 -15.34 0.28
CA PHE A 92 -12.00 -13.88 0.28
C PHE A 92 -11.12 -13.29 1.39
N THR A 93 -11.22 -13.82 2.61
CA THR A 93 -10.45 -13.33 3.76
C THR A 93 -8.95 -13.59 3.58
N VAL A 94 -8.55 -14.72 3.00
CA VAL A 94 -7.17 -15.04 2.67
C VAL A 94 -6.62 -14.09 1.61
N ILE A 95 -7.35 -13.92 0.50
CA ILE A 95 -6.95 -13.00 -0.58
C ILE A 95 -6.82 -11.58 -0.02
N TRP A 96 -7.80 -11.13 0.77
CA TRP A 96 -7.78 -9.81 1.39
C TRP A 96 -6.61 -9.67 2.38
N TYR A 97 -6.31 -10.70 3.17
CA TYR A 97 -5.16 -10.72 4.07
C TYR A 97 -3.82 -10.61 3.33
N PHE A 98 -3.66 -11.27 2.18
CA PHE A 98 -2.43 -11.17 1.38
C PHE A 98 -2.31 -9.84 0.64
N THR A 99 -3.43 -9.23 0.28
CA THR A 99 -3.48 -7.94 -0.44
C THR A 99 -3.17 -6.77 0.49
N ASN A 100 -3.55 -6.88 1.76
CA ASN A 100 -3.50 -5.76 2.69
C ASN A 100 -2.13 -5.63 3.36
N ASN A 101 -1.42 -4.52 3.12
CA ASN A 101 -0.09 -4.25 3.70
C ASN A 101 -0.15 -3.34 4.96
N HIS A 102 -1.33 -3.16 5.53
CA HIS A 102 -1.53 -2.29 6.68
C HIS A 102 -1.44 -3.03 8.01
N TRP A 103 -1.12 -2.31 9.09
CA TRP A 103 -1.06 -2.81 10.48
C TRP A 103 -2.33 -3.53 10.98
N TRP A 104 -3.53 -3.15 10.50
CA TRP A 104 -4.81 -3.80 10.84
C TRP A 104 -5.05 -5.14 10.11
N ARG A 105 -4.11 -5.57 9.25
CA ARG A 105 -4.10 -6.90 8.63
C ARG A 105 -4.26 -8.03 9.66
N SER A 106 -3.77 -7.82 10.88
CA SER A 106 -3.93 -8.77 11.99
C SER A 106 -5.39 -8.98 12.41
N SER A 107 -6.25 -7.97 12.29
CA SER A 107 -7.69 -8.11 12.56
C SER A 107 -8.39 -9.01 11.54
N ILE A 108 -7.94 -8.99 10.28
CA ILE A 108 -8.46 -9.87 9.21
C ILE A 108 -8.12 -11.34 9.52
N LEU A 109 -6.95 -11.59 10.12
CA LEU A 109 -6.54 -12.94 10.52
C LEU A 109 -7.41 -13.53 11.65
N VAL A 110 -7.93 -12.69 12.54
CA VAL A 110 -8.89 -13.12 13.58
C VAL A 110 -10.19 -13.61 12.92
N VAL A 111 -10.73 -12.84 11.96
CA VAL A 111 -11.92 -13.23 11.20
C VAL A 111 -11.68 -14.54 10.44
N LEU A 112 -10.49 -14.71 9.84
CA LEU A 112 -10.10 -15.95 9.18
C LEU A 112 -10.10 -17.15 10.14
N THR A 113 -9.55 -16.96 11.34
CA THR A 113 -9.47 -18.02 12.37
C THR A 113 -10.85 -18.46 12.82
N ILE A 114 -11.77 -17.51 13.03
CA ILE A 114 -13.16 -17.81 13.40
C ILE A 114 -13.85 -18.62 12.30
N GLU A 115 -13.66 -18.25 11.03
CA GLU A 115 -14.29 -18.98 9.91
C GLU A 115 -13.69 -20.38 9.70
N LEU A 116 -12.39 -20.58 9.95
CA LEU A 116 -11.79 -21.91 9.95
C LEU A 116 -12.35 -22.81 11.07
N MET A 117 -12.57 -22.25 12.26
CA MET A 117 -13.20 -22.99 13.36
C MET A 117 -14.65 -23.38 13.03
N LYS A 118 -15.40 -22.47 12.40
CA LYS A 118 -16.75 -22.76 11.89
C LYS A 118 -16.76 -23.80 10.77
N LEU A 119 -15.67 -23.95 10.02
CA LEU A 119 -15.53 -24.99 8.98
C LEU A 119 -15.27 -26.36 9.62
N ILE A 120 -14.36 -26.45 10.59
CA ILE A 120 -14.05 -27.70 11.33
C ILE A 120 -15.31 -28.23 12.03
N SER A 121 -16.13 -27.33 12.57
CA SER A 121 -17.42 -27.69 13.18
C SER A 121 -18.39 -28.39 12.22
N VAL A 122 -18.34 -28.08 10.91
CA VAL A 122 -19.26 -28.67 9.91
C VAL A 122 -18.88 -30.11 9.60
N PHE A 123 -17.59 -30.44 9.63
CA PHE A 123 -17.10 -31.80 9.42
C PHE A 123 -17.27 -32.70 10.64
N ASN A 124 -17.44 -32.13 11.83
CA ASN A 124 -17.57 -32.87 13.08
C ASN A 124 -19.03 -32.96 13.55
N THR A 125 -19.85 -33.68 12.79
CA THR A 125 -21.30 -33.82 12.99
C THR A 125 -21.72 -34.63 14.22
N GLN A 126 -20.78 -35.28 14.92
CA GLN A 126 -21.06 -36.00 16.17
C GLN A 126 -21.28 -35.08 17.37
N LYS A 127 -20.93 -33.79 17.25
CA LYS A 127 -21.25 -32.78 18.25
C LYS A 127 -22.51 -32.03 17.85
N THR A 128 -23.64 -32.53 18.31
CA THR A 128 -24.93 -31.82 18.26
C THR A 128 -24.81 -30.54 19.08
N ASN A 129 -24.80 -29.41 18.39
CA ASN A 129 -24.79 -28.04 18.91
C ASN A 129 -23.52 -27.63 19.67
N LEU A 130 -22.68 -26.82 19.00
CA LEU A 130 -21.71 -25.99 19.70
C LEU A 130 -22.48 -24.85 20.41
N ASP A 131 -22.98 -25.10 21.62
CA ASP A 131 -23.56 -24.07 22.48
C ASP A 131 -22.48 -23.07 22.98
N GLU A 132 -22.91 -21.90 23.46
CA GLU A 132 -22.09 -20.78 24.02
C GLU A 132 -20.97 -21.23 24.98
N ILE A 133 -21.15 -22.38 25.63
CA ILE A 133 -20.23 -22.97 26.61
C ILE A 133 -18.95 -23.51 25.95
N GLU A 134 -19.03 -24.11 24.75
CA GLU A 134 -17.81 -24.55 24.02
C GLU A 134 -17.04 -23.37 23.42
N PHE A 135 -17.72 -22.24 23.11
CA PHE A 135 -17.04 -21.00 22.74
C PHE A 135 -16.25 -20.41 23.92
N ALA A 136 -16.86 -20.35 25.11
CA ALA A 136 -16.18 -19.93 26.34
C ALA A 136 -14.99 -20.85 26.72
N LEU A 137 -15.09 -22.15 26.44
CA LEU A 137 -13.99 -23.11 26.60
C LEU A 137 -12.92 -22.99 25.52
N SER A 138 -13.23 -22.42 24.36
CA SER A 138 -12.26 -22.15 23.27
C SER A 138 -11.49 -20.83 23.44
N LEU A 139 -12.02 -19.89 24.22
CA LEU A 139 -11.39 -18.60 24.55
C LEU A 139 -9.95 -18.72 25.09
N PRO A 140 -9.65 -19.62 26.04
CA PRO A 140 -8.30 -19.85 26.56
C PRO A 140 -7.28 -20.25 25.50
N ILE A 141 -7.72 -20.85 24.39
CA ILE A 141 -6.87 -21.27 23.27
C ILE A 141 -6.77 -20.17 22.21
N THR A 142 -7.84 -19.41 21.99
CA THR A 142 -7.83 -18.30 21.02
C THR A 142 -7.04 -17.08 21.50
N ILE A 143 -7.05 -16.77 22.80
CA ILE A 143 -6.25 -15.67 23.39
C ILE A 143 -4.74 -15.78 23.08
N PRO A 144 -4.05 -16.92 23.32
CA PRO A 144 -2.64 -17.05 22.99
C PRO A 144 -2.38 -17.04 21.48
N ILE A 145 -3.32 -17.54 20.65
CA ILE A 145 -3.22 -17.43 19.20
C ILE A 145 -3.25 -15.95 18.78
N ILE A 146 -4.21 -15.16 19.29
CA ILE A 146 -4.31 -13.72 19.04
C ILE A 146 -3.04 -12.99 19.52
N ALA A 147 -2.54 -13.31 20.72
CA ALA A 147 -1.33 -12.71 21.26
C ALA A 147 -0.09 -13.01 20.39
N LEU A 148 0.06 -14.25 19.93
CA LEU A 148 1.14 -14.67 19.03
C LEU A 148 1.05 -13.94 17.68
N ILE A 149 -0.16 -13.77 17.16
CA ILE A 149 -0.41 -13.03 15.91
C ILE A 149 -0.03 -11.55 16.06
N VAL A 150 -0.44 -10.89 17.15
CA VAL A 150 -0.09 -9.49 17.42
C VAL A 150 1.42 -9.33 17.57
N PHE A 151 2.09 -10.28 18.23
CA PHE A 151 3.55 -10.30 18.36
C PHE A 151 4.25 -10.39 17.00
N VAL A 152 3.82 -11.32 16.13
CA VAL A 152 4.38 -11.49 14.78
C VAL A 152 4.12 -10.23 13.93
N SER A 153 2.94 -9.64 14.03
CA SER A 153 2.56 -8.42 13.30
C SER A 153 3.46 -7.24 13.64
N ASN A 154 3.75 -7.01 14.91
CA ASN A 154 4.63 -5.92 15.34
C ASN A 154 6.04 -6.09 14.77
N LYS A 155 6.57 -7.32 14.81
CA LYS A 155 7.91 -7.62 14.31
C LYS A 155 8.06 -7.42 12.80
N ILE A 156 6.99 -7.71 12.04
CA ILE A 156 6.96 -7.47 10.59
C ILE A 156 6.89 -5.96 10.30
N ASN A 157 6.09 -5.21 11.06
CA ASN A 157 5.98 -3.76 10.91
C ASN A 157 7.32 -3.06 11.15
N ASP A 158 8.03 -3.45 12.21
CA ASP A 158 9.35 -2.90 12.54
C ASP A 158 10.37 -3.21 11.43
N TYR A 159 10.32 -4.43 10.87
CA TYR A 159 11.18 -4.82 9.75
C TYR A 159 10.89 -4.01 8.48
N TYR A 160 9.61 -3.79 8.16
CA TYR A 160 9.21 -2.98 7.00
C TYR A 160 9.67 -1.53 7.14
N LEU A 161 9.46 -0.92 8.31
CA LEU A 161 9.89 0.45 8.59
C LEU A 161 11.40 0.59 8.48
N LEU A 162 12.16 -0.36 9.03
CA LEU A 162 13.62 -0.38 8.94
C LEU A 162 14.10 -0.50 7.49
N ASN A 163 13.46 -1.37 6.69
CA ASN A 163 13.85 -1.57 5.30
C ASN A 163 13.50 -0.36 4.42
N ASN A 164 12.36 0.29 4.67
CA ASN A 164 12.00 1.53 3.99
C ASN A 164 12.98 2.65 4.34
N LEU A 165 13.31 2.81 5.63
CA LEU A 165 14.27 3.82 6.07
C LEU A 165 15.65 3.57 5.45
N ARG A 166 16.09 2.31 5.38
CA ARG A 166 17.34 1.93 4.71
C ARG A 166 17.33 2.30 3.23
N SER A 167 16.25 2.00 2.50
CA SER A 167 16.15 2.36 1.08
C SER A 167 16.23 3.86 0.85
N VAL A 168 15.54 4.66 1.68
CA VAL A 168 15.59 6.13 1.60
C VAL A 168 17.00 6.64 1.86
N LEU A 169 17.69 6.04 2.83
CA LEU A 169 19.05 6.44 3.21
C LEU A 169 20.07 6.07 2.13
N ASP A 170 19.92 4.91 1.49
CA ASP A 170 20.74 4.49 0.33
C ASP A 170 20.54 5.47 -0.87
N ASP A 171 19.29 5.84 -1.19
CA ASP A 171 18.99 6.80 -2.26
C ASP A 171 19.58 8.20 -1.98
N GLU A 172 19.53 8.64 -0.71
CA GLU A 172 20.09 9.92 -0.28
C GLU A 172 21.62 9.92 -0.38
N ILE A 173 22.28 8.82 0.01
CA ILE A 173 23.73 8.64 -0.16
C ILE A 173 24.12 8.74 -1.64
N ASP A 174 23.41 8.04 -2.52
CA ASP A 174 23.70 8.06 -3.95
C ASP A 174 23.54 9.46 -4.55
N THR A 175 22.53 10.21 -4.10
CA THR A 175 22.27 11.58 -4.54
C THR A 175 23.40 12.52 -4.11
N ILE A 176 23.79 12.48 -2.83
CA ILE A 176 24.89 13.30 -2.28
C ILE A 176 26.20 12.95 -3.00
N PHE A 177 26.47 11.66 -3.21
CA PHE A 177 27.65 11.21 -3.92
C PHE A 177 27.68 11.78 -5.34
N PHE A 178 26.59 11.67 -6.09
CA PHE A 178 26.51 12.21 -7.44
C PHE A 178 26.71 13.73 -7.49
N GLU A 179 26.12 14.48 -6.55
CA GLU A 179 26.29 15.92 -6.44
C GLU A 179 27.75 16.32 -6.18
N LEU A 180 28.43 15.63 -5.27
CA LEU A 180 29.85 15.85 -4.98
C LEU A 180 30.73 15.59 -6.22
N PHE A 181 30.49 14.49 -6.94
CA PHE A 181 31.24 14.19 -8.17
C PHE A 181 31.01 15.24 -9.26
N LYS A 182 29.78 15.72 -9.41
CA LYS A 182 29.43 16.76 -10.38
C LYS A 182 30.12 18.09 -10.05
N ASN A 183 30.05 18.55 -8.80
CA ASN A 183 30.68 19.79 -8.36
C ASN A 183 32.19 19.74 -8.55
N LYS A 184 32.84 18.66 -8.11
CA LYS A 184 34.29 18.47 -8.28
C LYS A 184 34.70 18.49 -9.76
N LYS A 185 33.91 17.87 -10.64
CA LYS A 185 34.17 17.89 -12.08
C LYS A 185 34.04 19.30 -12.68
N GLU A 186 33.07 20.08 -12.21
CA GLU A 186 32.91 21.47 -12.63
C GLU A 186 34.10 22.35 -12.21
N GLU A 187 34.62 22.14 -11.00
CA GLU A 187 35.83 22.82 -10.52
C GLU A 187 37.06 22.48 -11.36
N ILE A 188 37.25 21.20 -11.71
CA ILE A 188 38.35 20.75 -12.58
C ILE A 188 38.23 21.42 -13.96
N ASN A 189 37.03 21.47 -14.54
CA ASN A 189 36.82 22.11 -15.84
C ASN A 189 37.14 23.61 -15.79
N LYS A 190 36.72 24.32 -14.72
CA LYS A 190 37.07 25.74 -14.51
C LYS A 190 38.58 25.94 -14.38
N LEU A 191 39.27 25.00 -13.74
CA LEU A 191 40.72 25.03 -13.62
C LEU A 191 41.42 24.82 -14.98
N GLU A 192 40.97 23.86 -15.77
CA GLU A 192 41.47 23.62 -17.14
C GLU A 192 41.27 24.85 -18.04
N GLU A 193 40.11 25.51 -17.97
CA GLU A 193 39.87 26.77 -18.70
C GLU A 193 40.83 27.88 -18.26
N LYS A 194 41.05 28.06 -16.95
CA LYS A 194 42.02 29.05 -16.44
C LYS A 194 43.44 28.74 -16.92
N ILE A 195 43.88 27.47 -16.85
CA ILE A 195 45.22 27.05 -17.30
C ILE A 195 45.40 27.30 -18.80
N THR A 196 44.41 26.96 -19.62
CA THR A 196 44.48 27.16 -21.08
C THR A 196 44.49 28.65 -21.47
N ALA A 197 43.71 29.50 -20.78
CA ALA A 197 43.73 30.94 -20.96
C ALA A 197 45.10 31.55 -20.60
N LEU A 198 45.65 31.17 -19.44
CA LEU A 198 46.97 31.61 -19.00
C LEU A 198 48.05 31.17 -20.01
N ARG A 199 47.99 29.93 -20.49
CA ARG A 199 48.92 29.39 -21.50
C ARG A 199 48.89 30.18 -22.81
N LYS A 200 47.71 30.55 -23.32
CA LYS A 200 47.58 31.39 -24.54
C LYS A 200 48.17 32.79 -24.36
N SER A 201 48.09 33.36 -23.16
CA SER A 201 48.60 34.71 -22.88
C SER A 201 50.13 34.83 -22.84
N ASN A 202 50.84 33.70 -22.78
CA ASN A 202 52.23 33.61 -22.35
C ASN A 202 53.27 33.49 -23.49
N ASN A 203 52.93 33.91 -24.72
CA ASN A 203 53.80 33.78 -25.90
C ASN A 203 54.88 34.89 -26.02
N THR A 204 55.43 35.40 -24.91
CA THR A 204 56.51 36.42 -24.94
C THR A 204 57.39 36.29 -23.69
N ASN A 205 58.70 36.18 -23.89
CA ASN A 205 59.67 35.67 -22.90
C ASN A 205 59.72 36.39 -21.53
N GLU A 206 59.33 37.67 -21.43
CA GLU A 206 59.31 38.44 -20.18
C GLU A 206 58.09 38.12 -19.27
N LYS A 207 57.07 37.46 -19.83
CA LYS A 207 55.81 37.10 -19.17
C LYS A 207 55.87 35.75 -18.43
N SER A 208 56.91 34.95 -18.68
CA SER A 208 57.07 33.57 -18.22
C SER A 208 57.22 33.41 -16.70
N LEU A 209 57.95 34.31 -16.04
CA LEU A 209 58.11 34.32 -14.58
C LEU A 209 56.82 34.73 -13.86
N LYS A 210 56.07 35.68 -14.42
CA LYS A 210 54.77 36.12 -13.89
C LYS A 210 53.74 34.99 -13.98
N TYR A 211 53.74 34.27 -15.10
CA TYR A 211 52.93 33.08 -15.32
C TYR A 211 53.24 31.94 -14.35
N LEU A 212 54.52 31.62 -14.12
CA LEU A 212 54.94 30.60 -13.15
C LEU A 212 54.45 30.94 -11.73
N LYS A 213 54.52 32.21 -11.35
CA LYS A 213 54.06 32.68 -10.04
C LYS A 213 52.53 32.57 -9.89
N GLU A 214 51.77 32.83 -10.95
CA GLU A 214 50.31 32.64 -10.96
C GLU A 214 49.91 31.15 -10.94
N LEU A 215 50.63 30.27 -11.63
CA LEU A 215 50.40 28.83 -11.56
C LEU A 215 50.64 28.24 -10.17
N ILE A 216 51.72 28.67 -9.52
CA ILE A 216 52.03 28.28 -8.14
C ILE A 216 50.89 28.71 -7.20
N LYS A 217 50.39 29.95 -7.37
CA LYS A 217 49.31 30.49 -6.55
C LYS A 217 47.99 29.74 -6.75
N LEU A 218 47.65 29.40 -7.99
CA LEU A 218 46.46 28.60 -8.34
C LEU A 218 46.53 27.18 -7.78
N ARG A 219 47.71 26.55 -7.80
CA ARG A 219 47.93 25.24 -7.18
C ARG A 219 47.66 25.31 -5.68
N ASP A 220 48.25 26.28 -4.99
CA ASP A 220 48.15 26.39 -3.53
C ASP A 220 46.70 26.67 -3.09
N GLU A 221 45.98 27.53 -3.82
CA GLU A 221 44.55 27.82 -3.60
C GLU A 221 43.64 26.58 -3.74
N PHE A 222 44.07 25.58 -4.53
CA PHE A 222 43.31 24.35 -4.77
C PHE A 222 43.63 23.23 -3.77
N TYR A 223 44.80 23.28 -3.09
CA TYR A 223 45.20 22.29 -2.08
C TYR A 223 44.89 22.73 -0.64
N ASP A 224 44.53 24.00 -0.41
CA ASP A 224 44.12 24.55 0.89
C ASP A 224 42.60 24.43 1.17
N ILE A 225 41.83 23.80 0.27
CA ILE A 225 40.40 23.45 0.45
C ILE A 225 40.29 21.99 0.85
#